data_AF-A0A965Y560-F1
#
_entry.id   AF-A0A965Y560-F1
#
_cell.length_a   1.000
_cell.length_b   1.000
_cell.length_c   1.000
_cell.angle_alpha   90.00
_cell.angle_beta   90.00
_cell.angle_gamma   90.00
#
_symmetry.space_group_name_H-M   'P 1'
#
loop_
_entity.id
_entity.type
_entity.pdbx_description
1 polymer ?
#
loop_
_entity_poly.entity_id
_entity_poly.type
_entity_poly.pdbx_seq_one_letter_code
_entity_poly.pdbx_strand_id
1 'polypeptide(L)'
;MTSFTPSAEDVKRQLRQKDKVLEHLRTGQPITQDTARELFGCMRLASRISELKKSGHLILSLRNDQGCSTYLLLSPEGREE
;
A
#
# COMPACT_ATOMS: atom_id res chain seq x y z
N MET A 1 28.13 8.48 -11.00
CA MET A 1 26.76 8.28 -10.45
C MET A 1 26.01 7.38 -11.39
N THR A 2 25.79 6.11 -11.02
CA THR A 2 25.05 5.16 -11.85
C THR A 2 23.59 5.20 -11.40
N SER A 3 22.71 5.79 -12.20
CA SER A 3 21.27 5.78 -11.91
C SER A 3 20.74 4.37 -12.13
N PHE A 4 20.36 3.68 -11.04
CA PHE A 4 19.69 2.39 -11.12
C PHE A 4 18.25 2.62 -11.62
N THR A 5 18.00 2.23 -12.87
CA THR A 5 16.66 2.17 -13.44
C THR A 5 16.10 0.76 -13.23
N PRO A 6 14.86 0.61 -12.71
CA PRO A 6 14.28 -0.71 -12.49
C PRO A 6 14.00 -1.43 -13.82
N SER A 7 14.19 -2.76 -13.85
CA SER A 7 13.80 -3.58 -15.00
C SER A 7 12.28 -3.64 -15.16
N ALA A 8 11.80 -3.98 -16.35
CA ALA A 8 10.37 -4.17 -16.62
C ALA A 8 9.73 -5.21 -15.68
N GLU A 9 10.47 -6.26 -15.31
CA GLU A 9 10.01 -7.28 -14.36
C GLU A 9 9.86 -6.73 -12.94
N ASP A 10 10.79 -5.87 -12.50
CA ASP A 10 10.72 -5.21 -11.20
C ASP A 10 9.50 -4.29 -11.12
N VAL A 11 9.25 -3.52 -12.19
CA VAL A 11 8.06 -2.66 -12.30
C VAL A 11 6.78 -3.50 -12.24
N LYS A 12 6.71 -4.60 -12.99
CA LYS A 12 5.55 -5.51 -12.97
C LYS A 12 5.32 -6.11 -11.58
N ARG A 13 6.39 -6.52 -10.88
CA ARG A 13 6.30 -7.03 -9.51
C ARG A 13 5.82 -5.94 -8.54
N GLN A 14 6.30 -4.71 -8.69
CA GLN A 14 5.86 -3.56 -7.90
C GLN A 14 4.38 -3.24 -8.09
N LEU A 15 3.89 -3.21 -9.34
CA LEU A 15 2.47 -3.02 -9.65
C LEU A 15 1.62 -4.10 -8.96
N ARG A 16 2.03 -5.37 -9.08
CA ARG A 16 1.33 -6.49 -8.44
C ARG A 16 1.27 -6.38 -6.91
N GLN A 17 2.30 -5.84 -6.25
CA GLN A 17 2.27 -5.61 -4.81
C GLN A 17 1.30 -4.49 -4.42
N LYS A 18 1.28 -3.39 -5.19
CA LYS A 18 0.33 -2.29 -4.98
C LYS A 18 -1.11 -2.77 -5.07
N ASP A 19 -1.42 -3.57 -6.09
CA ASP A 19 -2.78 -4.03 -6.34
C ASP A 19 -3.24 -5.00 -5.25
N LYS A 20 -2.38 -5.93 -4.82
CA LYS A 20 -2.68 -6.83 -3.69
C LYS A 20 -2.96 -6.08 -2.38
N VAL A 21 -2.19 -5.02 -2.11
CA VAL A 21 -2.42 -4.17 -0.93
C VAL A 21 -3.77 -3.46 -1.04
N LEU A 22 -4.13 -2.95 -2.22
CA LEU A 22 -5.43 -2.33 -2.44
C LEU A 22 -6.59 -3.32 -2.29
N GLU A 23 -6.47 -4.52 -2.85
CA GLU A 23 -7.47 -5.59 -2.70
C GLU A 23 -7.68 -5.95 -1.23
N HIS A 24 -6.61 -6.08 -0.45
CA HIS A 24 -6.72 -6.31 1.00
C HIS A 24 -7.42 -5.15 1.70
N LEU A 25 -7.02 -3.91 1.43
CA LEU A 25 -7.64 -2.72 2.01
C LEU A 25 -9.14 -2.59 1.68
N ARG A 26 -9.56 -3.00 0.49
CA ARG A 26 -10.98 -3.03 0.06
C ARG A 26 -11.84 -4.00 0.88
N THR A 27 -11.25 -4.97 1.57
CA THR A 27 -11.98 -5.85 2.50
C THR A 27 -12.38 -5.14 3.81
N GLY A 28 -11.91 -3.89 4.02
CA GLY A 28 -12.09 -3.16 5.28
C GLY A 28 -11.15 -3.63 6.39
N GLN A 29 -10.22 -4.54 6.11
CA GLN A 29 -9.21 -4.96 7.06
C GLN A 29 -8.03 -3.98 7.10
N PRO A 30 -7.58 -3.57 8.29
CA PRO A 30 -6.38 -2.76 8.43
C PRO A 30 -5.14 -3.58 8.08
N ILE A 31 -4.14 -2.93 7.47
CA ILE A 31 -2.88 -3.57 7.12
C ILE A 31 -1.68 -2.89 7.79
N THR A 32 -0.79 -3.71 8.33
CA THR A 32 0.51 -3.29 8.87
C THR A 32 1.65 -3.66 7.93
N GLN A 33 2.83 -3.09 8.14
CA GLN A 33 4.03 -3.45 7.37
C GLN A 33 4.37 -4.94 7.51
N ASP A 34 4.15 -5.53 8.67
CA ASP A 34 4.44 -6.94 8.92
C ASP A 34 3.47 -7.84 8.12
N THR A 35 2.16 -7.58 8.24
CA THR A 35 1.12 -8.27 7.48
C THR A 35 1.34 -8.17 5.96
N ALA A 36 1.72 -6.99 5.45
CA ALA A 36 1.99 -6.81 4.03
C ALA A 36 3.24 -7.58 3.55
N ARG A 37 4.25 -7.73 4.42
CA ARG A 37 5.43 -8.55 4.15
C ARG A 37 5.05 -10.02 4.07
N GLU A 38 4.31 -10.52 5.05
CA GLU A 38 3.93 -11.93 5.14
C GLU A 38 3.00 -12.36 3.99
N LEU A 39 1.95 -11.56 3.72
CA LEU A 39 0.94 -11.94 2.72
C LEU A 39 1.40 -11.66 1.28
N PHE A 40 2.15 -10.58 1.05
CA PHE A 40 2.41 -10.07 -0.31
C PHE A 40 3.89 -9.92 -0.66
N GLY A 41 4.81 -10.17 0.28
CA GLY A 41 6.24 -9.88 0.12
C GLY A 41 6.53 -8.39 -0.03
N CYS A 42 5.64 -7.52 0.46
CA CYS A 42 5.77 -6.07 0.32
C CYS A 42 6.65 -5.48 1.41
N MET A 43 7.94 -5.25 1.10
CA MET A 43 8.92 -4.72 2.05
C MET A 43 8.81 -3.21 2.32
N ARG A 44 8.04 -2.49 1.49
CA ARG A 44 7.85 -1.03 1.59
C ARG A 44 6.37 -0.69 1.44
N LEU A 45 5.57 -1.07 2.43
CA LEU A 45 4.13 -0.83 2.44
C LEU A 45 3.82 0.67 2.37
N ALA A 46 4.52 1.50 3.14
CA ALA A 46 4.30 2.95 3.14
C ALA A 46 4.43 3.59 1.74
N SER A 47 5.34 3.08 0.90
CA SER A 47 5.47 3.52 -0.50
C SER A 47 4.23 3.15 -1.33
N ARG A 48 3.73 1.91 -1.21
CA ARG A 48 2.49 1.47 -1.87
C ARG A 48 1.29 2.31 -1.43
N ILE A 49 1.18 2.59 -0.13
CA ILE A 49 0.12 3.45 0.41
C ILE A 49 0.22 4.87 -0.15
N SER A 50 1.44 5.43 -0.27
CA SER A 50 1.62 6.76 -0.88
C SER A 50 1.18 6.79 -2.35
N GLU A 51 1.51 5.76 -3.13
CA GLU A 51 1.04 5.61 -4.52
C GLU A 51 -0.49 5.51 -4.60
N LEU A 52 -1.12 4.73 -3.70
CA LEU A 52 -2.59 4.59 -3.64
C LEU A 52 -3.30 5.89 -3.24
N LYS A 53 -2.73 6.66 -2.30
CA LYS A 53 -3.27 7.98 -1.94
C LYS A 53 -3.18 8.95 -3.12
N LYS A 54 -2.07 8.92 -3.86
CA LYS A 54 -1.88 9.72 -5.08
C LYS A 54 -2.86 9.35 -6.20
N SER A 55 -3.30 8.08 -6.25
CA SER A 55 -4.34 7.65 -7.20
C SER A 55 -5.77 7.92 -6.72
N GLY A 56 -5.96 8.67 -5.64
CA GLY A 56 -7.27 9.14 -5.18
C GLY A 56 -7.91 8.31 -4.06
N HIS A 57 -7.26 7.26 -3.56
CA HIS A 57 -7.83 6.45 -2.48
C HIS A 57 -7.69 7.15 -1.12
N LEU A 58 -8.81 7.27 -0.39
CA LEU A 58 -8.81 7.85 0.95
C LEU A 58 -8.37 6.79 1.98
N ILE A 59 -7.09 6.81 2.33
CA ILE A 59 -6.49 5.86 3.28
C ILE A 59 -6.08 6.56 4.57
N LEU A 60 -6.63 6.12 5.69
CA LEU A 60 -6.26 6.56 7.02
C LEU A 60 -4.93 5.93 7.44
N SER A 61 -4.05 6.73 8.04
CA SER A 61 -2.82 6.25 8.68
C SER A 61 -2.95 6.38 10.19
N LEU A 62 -2.92 5.27 10.90
CA LEU A 62 -3.02 5.20 12.35
C LEU A 62 -1.75 4.61 12.95
N ARG A 63 -1.58 4.80 14.26
CA ARG A 63 -0.60 4.07 15.07
C ARG A 63 -1.37 3.11 15.98
N ASN A 64 -1.03 1.83 15.95
CA ASN A 64 -1.63 0.81 16.83
C ASN A 64 -1.00 0.85 18.24
N ASP A 65 -1.49 0.01 19.15
CA ASP A 65 -0.99 -0.10 20.53
C ASP A 65 0.49 -0.52 20.60
N GLN A 66 0.97 -1.22 19.56
CA GLN A 66 2.36 -1.65 19.41
C GLN A 66 3.28 -0.54 18.86
N GLY A 67 2.75 0.66 18.59
CA GLY A 67 3.52 1.77 18.03
C GLY A 67 3.82 1.64 16.53
N CYS A 68 3.25 0.64 15.85
CA CYS A 68 3.40 0.41 14.43
C CYS A 68 2.36 1.20 13.62
N SER A 69 2.71 1.55 12.38
CA SER A 69 1.77 2.17 11.44
C SER A 69 0.77 1.13 10.91
N THR A 70 -0.52 1.48 10.99
CA THR A 70 -1.65 0.73 10.43
C THR A 70 -2.37 1.58 9.40
N TYR A 71 -2.81 0.96 8.30
CA TYR A 71 -3.53 1.63 7.23
C TYR A 71 -4.90 1.03 7.00
N LEU A 72 -5.91 1.89 6.81
CA LEU A 72 -7.29 1.49 6.55
C LEU A 72 -7.87 2.34 5.42
N LEU A 73 -8.61 1.71 4.50
CA LEU A 73 -9.32 2.40 3.44
C LEU A 73 -10.67 2.89 3.95
N LEU A 74 -10.93 4.19 3.83
CA LEU A 74 -12.18 4.82 4.28
C LEU A 74 -13.23 4.86 3.16
N SER A 75 -12.79 5.11 1.93
CA SER A 75 -13.64 5.04 0.73
C SER A 75 -12.81 4.47 -0.42
N PRO A 76 -13.28 3.40 -1.09
CA PRO A 76 -12.58 2.85 -2.25
C PRO A 76 -12.60 3.80 -3.44
N GLU A 77 -13.61 4.67 -3.51
CA GLU A 77 -13.83 5.62 -4.58
C GLU A 77 -13.73 7.02 -3.95
N GLY A 78 -12.89 7.88 -4.55
CA GLY A 78 -12.65 9.23 -4.06
C GLY A 78 -13.96 10.01 -3.96
N ARG A 79 -13.98 11.03 -3.09
CA ARG A 79 -15.11 11.96 -2.87
C ARG A 79 -16.00 12.07 -4.11
N GLU A 80 -17.26 11.65 -3.99
CA GLU A 80 -18.30 12.21 -4.83
C GLU A 80 -18.29 13.72 -4.58
N GLU A 81 -17.97 14.50 -5.63
CA GLU A 81 -18.05 15.96 -5.60
C GLU A 81 -19.51 16.44 -5.51
#